data_AF-A0A820A6M9-F1
#
_entry.id   AF-A0A820A6M9-F1
#
_cell.length_a   1.000
_cell.length_b   1.000
_cell.length_c   1.000
_cell.angle_alpha   90.00
_cell.angle_beta   90.00
_cell.angle_gamma   90.00
#
_symmetry.space_group_name_H-M   'P 1'
#
loop_
_entity.id
_entity.type
_entity.pdbx_description
1 polymer ?
#
loop_
_entity_poly.entity_id
_entity_poly.type
_entity_poly.pdbx_seq_one_letter_code
_entity_poly.pdbx_strand_id
1 'polypeptide(L)'
;MDGLTMFADYRVPQVLSHEGVLVYSNELKRRLEKKEEIPYGDSDECEIRAGSILAVHLIVNQANEKIPLEKDTGEGGPRLNAPVVDVYLWRRRRELTHLYKQTPFHRTRSIFY
;
A
#
# COMPACT_ATOMS: atom_id res chain seq x y z
N MET A 1 -17.03 3.37 -10.90
CA MET A 1 -15.61 3.53 -11.29
C MET A 1 -14.81 2.50 -10.49
N ASP A 2 -15.23 1.24 -10.58
CA ASP A 2 -15.03 0.26 -9.48
C ASP A 2 -14.00 -0.82 -9.81
N GLY A 3 -13.29 -0.66 -10.94
CA GLY A 3 -12.23 -1.57 -11.40
C GLY A 3 -10.81 -1.03 -11.25
N LEU A 4 -10.63 0.17 -10.68
CA LEU A 4 -9.28 0.72 -10.45
C LEU A 4 -8.68 0.17 -9.15
N THR A 5 -7.55 -0.51 -9.27
CA THR A 5 -6.68 -0.89 -8.15
C THR A 5 -5.83 0.30 -7.70
N MET A 6 -5.14 0.18 -6.56
CA MET A 6 -4.15 1.17 -6.15
C MET A 6 -3.06 1.36 -7.21
N PHE A 7 -2.45 2.54 -7.24
CA PHE A 7 -1.24 2.74 -8.03
C PHE A 7 -0.09 2.10 -7.26
N ALA A 8 0.60 1.13 -7.85
CA ALA A 8 1.71 0.42 -7.23
C ALA A 8 2.97 1.32 -7.14
N ASP A 9 2.89 2.42 -6.42
CA ASP A 9 4.05 3.24 -6.06
C ASP A 9 4.90 2.49 -5.04
N TYR A 10 6.22 2.68 -5.11
CA TYR A 10 7.18 1.98 -4.25
C TYR A 10 7.14 2.44 -2.78
N ARG A 11 6.48 3.57 -2.46
CA ARG A 11 6.35 4.16 -1.12
C ARG A 11 5.14 3.65 -0.35
N VAL A 12 4.07 3.25 -1.00
CA VAL A 12 2.90 2.68 -0.32
C VAL A 12 3.24 1.37 0.40
N PRO A 13 3.99 0.41 -0.20
CA PRO A 13 4.49 -0.76 0.51
C PRO A 13 5.36 -0.42 1.74
N GLN A 14 6.06 0.72 1.72
CA GLN A 14 6.83 1.20 2.88
C GLN A 14 5.92 1.49 4.07
N VAL A 15 4.80 2.17 3.84
CA VAL A 15 3.81 2.48 4.88
C VAL A 15 3.15 1.20 5.37
N LEU A 16 2.66 0.37 4.45
CA LEU A 16 1.98 -0.88 4.79
C LEU A 16 2.88 -1.81 5.60
N SER A 17 4.18 -1.87 5.29
CA SER A 17 5.12 -2.66 6.06
C SER A 17 5.42 -2.05 7.44
N HIS A 18 5.55 -0.73 7.54
CA HIS A 18 5.74 -0.05 8.84
C HIS A 18 4.57 -0.30 9.80
N GLU A 19 3.35 -0.23 9.29
CA GLU A 19 2.11 -0.42 10.06
C GLU A 19 1.81 -1.91 10.32
N GLY A 20 2.68 -2.83 9.89
CA GLY A 20 2.54 -4.28 10.11
C GLY A 20 1.52 -4.98 9.19
N VAL A 21 1.00 -4.29 8.18
CA VAL A 21 0.06 -4.86 7.19
C VAL A 21 0.79 -5.77 6.20
N LEU A 22 1.98 -5.36 5.75
CA LEU A 22 2.87 -6.21 4.94
C LEU A 22 4.02 -6.74 5.78
N VAL A 23 4.11 -8.06 5.88
CA VAL A 23 5.19 -8.75 6.58
C VAL A 23 6.02 -9.52 5.56
N TYR A 24 7.28 -9.12 5.40
CA TYR A 24 8.20 -9.76 4.47
C TYR A 24 8.90 -10.95 5.10
N SER A 25 9.31 -11.90 4.27
CA SER A 25 10.21 -12.97 4.68
C SER A 25 11.54 -12.40 5.18
N ASN A 26 12.26 -13.16 6.01
CA ASN A 26 13.58 -12.74 6.51
C ASN A 26 14.57 -12.47 5.37
N GLU A 27 14.46 -13.19 4.24
CA GLU A 27 15.32 -12.99 3.08
C GLU A 27 15.03 -11.66 2.39
N LEU A 28 13.76 -11.43 2.01
CA LEU A 28 13.34 -10.19 1.37
C LEU A 28 13.64 -8.98 2.28
N LYS A 29 13.35 -9.09 3.58
CA LYS A 29 13.66 -8.03 4.53
C LYS A 29 15.16 -7.67 4.55
N ARG A 30 16.05 -8.66 4.54
CA ARG A 30 17.51 -8.41 4.46
C ARG A 30 17.92 -7.70 3.18
N ARG A 31 17.38 -8.10 2.02
CA ARG A 31 17.63 -7.43 0.73
C ARG A 31 17.23 -5.94 0.81
N LEU A 32 16.05 -5.66 1.35
CA LEU A 32 15.52 -4.31 1.52
C LEU A 32 16.37 -3.47 2.50
N GLU A 33 16.81 -4.04 3.63
CA GLU A 33 17.65 -3.38 4.63
C GLU A 33 19.03 -2.99 4.08
N LYS A 34 19.62 -3.86 3.25
CA LYS A 34 20.87 -3.60 2.53
C LYS A 34 20.72 -2.54 1.42
N LYS A 35 19.50 -2.10 1.13
CA LYS A 35 19.18 -1.16 0.05
C LYS A 35 19.62 -1.69 -1.31
N GLU A 36 19.59 -3.01 -1.49
CA GLU A 36 19.87 -3.64 -2.77
C GLU A 36 18.86 -3.17 -3.81
N GLU A 37 19.34 -2.93 -5.04
CA GLU A 37 18.45 -2.66 -6.17
C GLU A 37 17.74 -3.98 -6.54
N ILE A 38 16.41 -3.94 -6.57
CA ILE A 38 15.58 -5.06 -7.00
C ILE A 38 15.19 -4.79 -8.46
N PRO A 39 15.64 -5.63 -9.42
CA PRO A 39 15.36 -5.42 -10.83
C PRO A 39 13.87 -5.36 -11.14
N TYR A 40 13.52 -4.65 -12.21
CA TYR A 40 12.15 -4.65 -12.71
C TYR A 40 11.76 -6.06 -13.19
N GLY A 41 10.61 -6.57 -12.72
CA GLY A 41 10.15 -7.93 -13.02
C GLY A 41 10.82 -9.04 -12.20
N ASP A 42 11.65 -8.69 -11.21
CA ASP A 42 12.13 -9.63 -10.19
C ASP A 42 10.93 -10.13 -9.35
N SER A 43 10.97 -11.38 -8.90
CA SER A 43 9.89 -11.97 -8.09
C SER A 43 9.62 -11.16 -6.84
N ASP A 44 10.65 -10.66 -6.16
CA ASP A 44 10.50 -9.89 -4.92
C ASP A 44 9.82 -8.54 -5.19
N GLU A 45 10.10 -7.91 -6.33
CA GLU A 45 9.44 -6.68 -6.75
C GLU A 45 7.97 -6.91 -7.06
N CYS A 46 7.67 -7.97 -7.81
CA CYS A 46 6.31 -8.36 -8.16
C CYS A 46 5.50 -8.74 -6.91
N GLU A 47 6.08 -9.49 -5.97
CA GLU A 47 5.45 -9.88 -4.71
C GLU A 47 5.13 -8.66 -3.84
N ILE A 48 6.05 -7.70 -3.71
CA ILE A 48 5.79 -6.48 -2.94
C ILE A 48 4.63 -5.69 -3.55
N ARG A 49 4.60 -5.54 -4.88
CA ARG A 49 3.54 -4.80 -5.58
C ARG A 49 2.18 -5.50 -5.48
N ALA A 50 2.14 -6.80 -5.77
CA ALA A 50 0.94 -7.61 -5.68
C ALA A 50 0.39 -7.63 -4.25
N GLY A 51 1.28 -7.83 -3.26
CA GLY A 51 0.93 -7.77 -1.84
C GLY A 51 0.35 -6.42 -1.44
N SER A 52 0.90 -5.32 -1.95
CA SER A 52 0.37 -3.98 -1.68
C SER A 52 -1.04 -3.80 -2.25
N ILE A 53 -1.27 -4.22 -3.50
CA ILE A 53 -2.58 -4.14 -4.14
C ILE A 53 -3.61 -4.93 -3.35
N LEU A 54 -3.27 -6.15 -2.94
CA LEU A 54 -4.15 -6.99 -2.14
C LEU A 54 -4.43 -6.35 -0.77
N ALA A 55 -3.40 -5.84 -0.09
CA ALA A 55 -3.54 -5.19 1.20
C ALA A 55 -4.49 -3.99 1.13
N VAL A 56 -4.35 -3.11 0.14
CA VAL A 56 -5.26 -1.96 -0.03
C VAL A 56 -6.67 -2.42 -0.34
N HIS A 57 -6.86 -3.44 -1.18
CA HIS A 57 -8.18 -4.00 -1.46
C HIS A 57 -8.87 -4.52 -0.19
N LEU A 58 -8.13 -5.27 0.65
CA LEU A 58 -8.63 -5.77 1.93
C LEU A 58 -8.96 -4.62 2.90
N ILE A 59 -8.11 -3.59 2.97
CA ILE A 59 -8.37 -2.39 3.79
C ILE A 59 -9.66 -1.70 3.35
N VAL A 60 -9.87 -1.51 2.06
CA VAL A 60 -11.08 -0.89 1.51
C VAL A 60 -12.32 -1.69 1.89
N ASN A 61 -12.29 -3.02 1.70
CA ASN A 61 -13.42 -3.88 2.02
C ASN A 61 -13.76 -3.82 3.51
N GLN A 62 -12.76 -4.02 4.38
CA GLN A 62 -12.96 -3.98 5.84
C GLN A 62 -13.40 -2.60 6.33
N ALA A 63 -12.88 -1.52 5.74
CA ALA A 63 -13.29 -0.17 6.10
C ALA A 63 -14.74 0.08 5.68
N ASN A 64 -15.12 -0.34 4.47
CA ASN A 64 -16.49 -0.22 3.98
C ASN A 64 -17.50 -1.03 4.80
N GLU A 65 -17.14 -2.22 5.29
CA GLU A 65 -18.00 -2.99 6.21
C GLU A 65 -18.30 -2.24 7.52
N LYS A 66 -17.39 -1.39 7.96
CA LYS A 66 -17.52 -0.63 9.21
C LYS A 66 -18.23 0.72 9.03
N ILE A 67 -18.42 1.20 7.80
CA ILE A 67 -19.16 2.43 7.52
C ILE A 67 -20.66 2.14 7.68
N PRO A 68 -21.35 2.73 8.67
CA PRO A 68 -22.78 2.52 8.86
C PRO A 68 -23.55 2.99 7.63
N LEU A 69 -24.58 2.25 7.26
CA LEU A 69 -25.62 2.75 6.38
C LEU A 69 -26.43 3.80 7.16
N GLU A 70 -26.61 5.02 6.63
CA GLU A 70 -27.52 5.97 7.28
C GLU A 70 -28.95 5.43 7.17
N LYS A 71 -29.60 5.28 8.32
CA LYS A 71 -30.90 4.60 8.42
C LYS A 71 -32.07 5.41 7.84
N ASP A 72 -31.92 6.73 7.72
CA ASP A 72 -33.02 7.63 7.37
C ASP A 72 -33.09 8.02 5.89
N THR A 73 -31.99 7.91 5.14
CA THR A 73 -31.91 8.23 3.71
C THR A 73 -31.79 6.98 2.83
N GLY A 74 -31.42 5.83 3.42
CA GLY A 74 -31.02 4.63 2.66
C GLY A 74 -29.69 4.81 1.92
N GLU A 75 -29.06 5.97 2.02
CA GLU A 75 -27.76 6.27 1.48
C GLU A 75 -26.71 5.96 2.54
N GLY A 76 -25.79 5.04 2.23
CA GLY A 76 -24.66 4.80 3.11
C GLY A 76 -23.70 5.98 3.12
N GLY A 77 -22.91 6.13 4.19
CA GLY A 77 -21.74 7.00 4.16
C GLY A 77 -20.85 6.69 2.94
N PRO A 78 -20.05 7.65 2.45
CA PRO A 78 -19.31 7.51 1.21
C PRO A 78 -18.40 6.28 1.26
N ARG A 79 -18.63 5.32 0.35
CA ARG A 79 -17.82 4.12 0.23
C ARG A 79 -16.40 4.51 -0.19
N LEU A 80 -15.42 3.95 0.49
CA LEU A 80 -14.01 4.05 0.10
C LEU A 80 -13.75 3.20 -1.13
N ASN A 81 -12.78 3.64 -1.95
CA ASN A 81 -12.23 2.88 -3.05
C ASN A 81 -10.69 2.84 -2.95
N ALA A 82 -10.06 1.95 -3.72
CA ALA A 82 -8.63 1.73 -3.64
C ALA A 82 -7.80 3.00 -3.98
N PRO A 83 -8.13 3.80 -5.01
CA PRO A 83 -7.42 5.06 -5.27
C PRO A 83 -7.45 6.06 -4.11
N VAL A 84 -8.57 6.19 -3.39
CA VAL A 84 -8.67 7.09 -2.24
C VAL A 84 -7.75 6.61 -1.10
N VAL A 85 -7.77 5.32 -0.80
CA VAL A 85 -6.90 4.74 0.24
C VAL A 85 -5.42 4.84 -0.15
N ASP A 86 -5.09 4.61 -1.41
CA ASP A 86 -3.74 4.74 -1.95
C ASP A 86 -3.18 6.17 -1.78
N VAL A 87 -3.94 7.17 -2.21
CA VAL A 87 -3.60 8.59 -2.03
C VAL A 87 -3.46 8.93 -0.55
N TYR A 88 -4.34 8.40 0.30
CA TYR A 88 -4.26 8.61 1.75
C TYR A 88 -2.96 8.06 2.33
N LEU A 89 -2.59 6.80 2.02
CA LEU A 89 -1.35 6.18 2.50
C LEU A 89 -0.11 6.94 2.00
N TRP A 90 -0.10 7.34 0.74
CA TRP A 90 0.98 8.13 0.16
C TRP A 90 1.13 9.50 0.83
N ARG A 91 0.01 10.20 1.08
CA ARG A 91 0.01 11.48 1.80
C ARG A 91 0.49 11.33 3.23
N ARG A 92 -0.02 10.32 3.95
CA ARG A 92 0.37 9.99 5.32
C ARG A 92 1.88 9.77 5.41
N ARG A 93 2.47 9.09 4.43
CA ARG A 93 3.93 8.91 4.33
C ARG A 93 4.68 10.24 4.27
N ARG A 94 4.19 11.20 3.49
CA ARG A 94 4.81 12.52 3.33
C ARG A 94 4.68 13.35 4.61
N GLU A 95 3.48 13.40 5.17
CA GLU A 95 3.17 14.18 6.37
C GLU A 95 3.92 13.65 7.60
N LEU A 96 4.08 12.33 7.71
CA LEU A 96 4.77 11.66 8.82
C LEU A 96 6.11 11.06 8.41
N THR A 97 6.88 11.78 7.58
CA THR A 97 8.16 11.29 7.04
C THR A 97 9.12 10.76 8.11
N HIS A 98 9.13 11.36 9.31
CA HIS A 98 9.99 10.94 10.41
C HIS A 98 9.71 9.51 10.92
N LEU A 99 8.45 9.05 10.89
CA LEU A 99 8.07 7.70 11.29
C LEU A 99 8.56 6.67 10.28
N TYR A 100 8.36 6.95 8.99
CA TYR A 100 8.65 6.00 7.93
C TYR A 100 10.10 6.02 7.44
N LYS A 101 10.92 7.00 7.89
CA LYS A 101 12.30 7.19 7.40
C LYS A 101 13.19 5.97 7.59
N GLN A 102 12.97 5.20 8.65
CA GLN A 102 13.75 4.03 9.00
C GLN A 102 13.22 2.74 8.37
N THR A 103 12.01 2.76 7.81
CA THR A 103 11.42 1.56 7.20
C THR A 103 12.02 1.34 5.82
N PRO A 104 12.61 0.16 5.56
CA PRO A 104 13.19 -0.15 4.26
C PRO A 104 12.08 -0.32 3.21
N PHE A 105 12.41 -0.10 1.94
CA PHE A 105 11.48 -0.17 0.82
C PHE A 105 12.24 -0.59 -0.44
N HIS A 106 11.54 -1.25 -1.39
CA HIS A 106 12.18 -1.74 -2.60
C HIS A 106 12.64 -0.59 -3.49
N ARG A 107 13.77 -0.80 -4.17
CA ARG A 107 14.36 0.17 -5.11
C ARG A 107 14.42 -0.50 -6.46
N THR A 108 13.57 -0.07 -7.37
CA THR A 108 13.47 -0.64 -8.71
C THR A 108 13.53 0.49 -9.70
N ARG A 109 14.49 0.41 -10.62
CA ARG A 109 14.61 1.36 -11.71
C ARG A 109 13.76 0.88 -12.89
N SER A 110 12.84 1.71 -13.37
CA SER A 110 12.03 1.36 -14.56
C SER A 110 11.71 2.61 -15.40
N ILE A 111 10.92 2.45 -16.47
CA ILE A 111 10.42 3.61 -17.25
C ILE A 111 9.22 4.30 -16.57
N PHE A 112 8.64 3.67 -15.54
CA PHE A 112 7.48 4.18 -14.82
C PHE A 112 7.87 5.05 -13.61
N TYR A 113 9.13 4.93 -13.13
CA TYR A 113 9.66 5.59 -11.94
C TYR A 113 11.20 5.61 -11.95
#